data_AF-A0A923EA26-F1
#
_entry.id   AF-A0A923EA26-F1
#
_cell.length_a   1.000
_cell.length_b   1.000
_cell.length_c   1.000
_cell.angle_alpha   90.00
_cell.angle_beta   90.00
_cell.angle_gamma   90.00
#
_symmetry.space_group_name_H-M   'P 1'
#
loop_
_entity.id
_entity.type
_entity.pdbx_description
1 polymer ?
#
loop_
_entity_poly.entity_id
_entity_poly.type
_entity_poly.pdbx_seq_one_letter_code
_entity_poly.pdbx_strand_id
1 'polypeptide(L)'
;MDMNKAIRKQKKSYKRFMLIMSFIFFILPIVLILTKIITMFYIVYLVVIECLIIIAIMAKINAESLKFNYDGYKIKVLSGIRREQVNITCNRVVFVHAEDVKSSIEKDFFIVLISDSKFRSKKMLPINEKFLKMYPYAAFYYKKIKILNPEKEYFFTIIKRGKLYKYELLDNIYKSCVYAIFTDEAIEKIKEYRNELHIQ
;
A
#
# COMPACT_ATOMS: atom_id res chain seq x y z
N MET A 1 -13.61 -13.92 -5.07
CA MET A 1 -12.85 -14.70 -4.06
C MET A 1 -13.03 -13.90 -2.81
N ASP A 2 -13.78 -14.38 -1.82
CA ASP A 2 -14.21 -13.57 -0.67
C ASP A 2 -13.05 -12.72 -0.11
N MET A 3 -13.08 -11.42 -0.42
CA MET A 3 -12.08 -10.40 -0.15
C MET A 3 -12.05 -10.09 1.33
N ASN A 4 -13.19 -10.11 2.01
CA ASN A 4 -13.25 -10.01 3.46
C ASN A 4 -12.57 -11.22 4.12
N LYS A 5 -12.82 -12.44 3.62
CA LYS A 5 -12.10 -13.65 4.05
C LYS A 5 -10.62 -13.58 3.68
N ALA A 6 -10.27 -13.03 2.53
CA ALA A 6 -8.88 -12.86 2.09
C ALA A 6 -8.12 -11.87 2.99
N ILE A 7 -8.72 -10.72 3.34
CA ILE A 7 -8.17 -9.75 4.30
C ILE A 7 -8.01 -10.39 5.68
N ARG A 8 -9.01 -11.15 6.15
CA ARG A 8 -8.90 -11.91 7.41
C ARG A 8 -7.78 -12.94 7.36
N LYS A 9 -7.62 -13.65 6.25
CA LYS A 9 -6.54 -14.64 6.02
C LYS A 9 -5.17 -13.96 6.00
N GLN A 10 -5.04 -12.81 5.34
CA GLN A 10 -3.83 -11.99 5.34
C GLN A 10 -3.45 -11.59 6.78
N LYS A 11 -4.40 -11.06 7.56
CA LYS A 11 -4.17 -10.69 8.97
C LYS A 11 -3.73 -11.89 9.83
N LYS A 12 -4.33 -13.07 9.63
CA LYS A 12 -3.91 -14.30 10.33
C LYS A 12 -2.52 -14.76 9.88
N SER A 13 -2.23 -14.71 8.59
CA SER A 13 -0.91 -15.05 8.01
C SER A 13 0.18 -14.14 8.56
N TYR A 14 -0.05 -12.84 8.61
CA TYR A 14 0.84 -11.86 9.23
C TYR A 14 1.16 -12.21 10.68
N LYS A 15 0.13 -12.46 11.51
CA LYS A 15 0.33 -12.83 12.92
C LYS A 15 1.17 -14.11 13.07
N ARG A 16 0.87 -15.13 12.25
CA ARG A 16 1.62 -16.39 12.27
C ARG A 16 3.07 -16.19 11.87
N PHE A 17 3.31 -15.43 10.81
CA PHE A 17 4.66 -15.10 10.35
C PHE A 17 5.46 -14.40 11.46
N MET A 18 4.88 -13.38 12.09
CA MET A 18 5.55 -12.63 13.16
C MET A 18 5.85 -13.51 14.37
N LEU A 19 4.94 -14.41 14.75
CA LEU A 19 5.13 -15.35 15.85
C LEU A 19 6.27 -16.34 15.54
N ILE A 20 6.23 -16.98 14.36
CA ILE A 20 7.26 -17.95 13.95
C ILE A 20 8.63 -17.29 13.85
N MET A 21 8.73 -16.12 13.21
CA MET A 21 10.02 -15.43 13.07
C MET A 21 10.60 -15.00 14.41
N SER A 22 9.75 -14.50 15.33
CA SER A 22 10.19 -14.17 16.68
C SER A 22 10.64 -15.42 17.45
N PHE A 23 9.98 -16.56 17.26
CA PHE A 23 10.35 -17.81 17.91
C PHE A 23 11.71 -18.32 17.41
N ILE A 24 11.94 -18.28 16.09
CA ILE A 24 13.22 -18.68 15.48
C ILE A 24 14.37 -17.79 15.99
N PHE A 25 14.15 -16.47 16.04
CA PHE A 25 15.12 -15.48 16.55
C PHE A 25 15.62 -15.79 17.97
N PHE A 26 14.75 -16.33 18.84
CA PHE A 26 15.15 -16.69 20.21
C PHE A 26 15.68 -18.11 20.33
N ILE A 27 15.20 -19.06 19.53
CA ILE A 27 15.64 -20.46 19.62
C ILE A 27 17.05 -20.67 19.12
N LEU A 28 17.43 -20.01 18.01
CA LEU A 28 18.75 -20.17 17.43
C LEU A 28 19.90 -19.88 18.44
N PRO A 29 19.92 -18.75 19.17
CA PRO A 29 20.95 -18.51 20.17
C PRO A 29 20.88 -19.51 21.33
N ILE A 30 19.67 -19.91 21.76
CA ILE A 30 19.50 -20.91 22.85
C ILE A 30 20.11 -22.26 22.46
N VAL A 31 19.85 -22.74 21.24
CA VAL A 31 20.41 -24.01 20.74
C VAL A 31 21.93 -23.96 20.67
N LEU A 32 22.51 -22.83 20.24
CA LEU A 32 23.97 -22.67 20.20
C LEU A 32 24.59 -22.77 21.61
N ILE A 33 23.93 -22.18 22.61
CA ILE A 33 24.39 -22.26 24.01
C ILE A 33 24.25 -23.68 24.57
N LEU A 34 23.11 -24.35 24.32
CA LEU A 34 22.83 -25.70 24.82
C LEU A 34 23.78 -26.76 24.23
N THR A 35 24.14 -26.62 22.96
CA THR A 35 25.05 -27.56 22.28
C THR A 35 26.50 -27.40 22.70
N LYS A 36 26.87 -26.28 23.35
CA LYS A 36 28.24 -25.93 23.80
C LYS A 36 29.28 -25.88 22.66
N ILE A 37 28.86 -25.84 21.40
CA ILE A 37 29.75 -25.77 20.22
C ILE A 37 30.06 -24.28 19.90
N ILE A 38 30.51 -23.55 20.91
CA ILE A 38 30.69 -22.09 20.83
C ILE A 38 32.03 -21.77 20.14
N THR A 39 32.09 -22.01 18.82
CA THR A 39 33.23 -21.59 18.00
C THR A 39 32.92 -20.25 17.32
N MET A 40 33.95 -19.46 17.03
CA MET A 40 33.81 -18.16 16.34
C MET A 40 33.04 -18.28 15.02
N PHE A 41 33.22 -19.40 14.31
CA PHE A 41 32.49 -19.67 13.07
C PHE A 41 30.97 -19.70 13.29
N TYR A 42 30.48 -20.44 14.30
CA TYR A 42 29.05 -20.52 14.59
C TYR A 42 28.48 -19.21 15.13
N ILE A 43 29.26 -18.44 15.90
CA ILE A 43 28.84 -17.12 16.39
C ILE A 43 28.61 -16.16 15.21
N VAL A 44 29.57 -16.05 14.28
CA VAL A 44 29.44 -15.18 13.11
C VAL A 44 28.26 -15.60 12.24
N TYR A 45 28.10 -16.91 12.02
CA TYR A 45 26.97 -17.44 11.25
C TYR A 45 25.62 -17.10 11.88
N LEU A 46 25.50 -17.25 13.21
CA LEU A 46 24.30 -16.87 13.95
C LEU A 46 23.97 -15.39 13.74
N VAL A 47 24.95 -14.49 13.90
CA VAL A 47 24.74 -13.05 13.70
C VAL A 47 24.21 -12.74 12.30
N VAL A 48 24.76 -13.37 11.26
CA VAL A 48 24.28 -13.16 9.87
C VAL A 48 22.84 -13.61 9.72
N ILE A 49 22.46 -14.78 10.26
CA ILE A 49 21.08 -15.27 10.21
C ILE A 49 20.14 -14.32 10.95
N GLU A 50 20.50 -13.86 12.14
CA GLU A 50 19.64 -12.95 12.90
C GLU A 50 19.41 -11.63 12.17
N CYS A 51 20.45 -11.09 11.51
CA CYS A 51 20.28 -9.93 10.63
C CYS A 51 19.28 -10.21 9.49
N LEU A 52 19.35 -11.37 8.85
CA LEU A 52 18.42 -11.75 7.77
C LEU A 52 16.98 -11.88 8.28
N ILE A 53 16.77 -12.44 9.48
CA ILE A 53 15.46 -12.54 10.12
C ILE A 53 14.87 -11.14 10.37
N ILE A 54 15.68 -10.22 10.93
CA ILE A 54 15.25 -8.84 11.17
C ILE A 54 14.85 -8.16 9.85
N ILE A 55 15.65 -8.31 8.80
CA ILE A 55 15.35 -7.76 7.46
C ILE A 55 14.04 -8.34 6.91
N ALA A 56 13.80 -9.64 7.05
CA ALA A 56 12.57 -10.30 6.60
C ALA A 56 11.34 -9.78 7.35
N ILE A 57 11.45 -9.58 8.67
CA ILE A 57 10.39 -8.98 9.50
C ILE A 57 10.10 -7.55 9.02
N MET A 58 11.13 -6.73 8.82
CA MET A 58 10.98 -5.37 8.33
C MET A 58 10.28 -5.34 6.97
N ALA A 59 10.71 -6.18 6.02
CA ALA A 59 10.09 -6.28 4.70
C ALA A 59 8.60 -6.63 4.79
N LYS A 60 8.23 -7.59 5.64
CA LYS A 60 6.83 -8.00 5.87
C LYS A 60 5.99 -6.86 6.45
N ILE A 61 6.49 -6.17 7.49
CA ILE A 61 5.82 -5.01 8.09
C ILE A 61 5.60 -3.93 7.02
N ASN A 62 6.62 -3.65 6.20
CA ASN A 62 6.53 -2.60 5.19
C ASN A 62 5.50 -2.92 4.10
N ALA A 63 5.38 -4.19 3.71
CA ALA A 63 4.43 -4.61 2.68
C ALA A 63 2.97 -4.50 3.14
N GLU A 64 2.69 -4.89 4.38
CA GLU A 64 1.32 -4.98 4.93
C GLU A 64 0.86 -3.77 5.75
N SER A 65 1.76 -2.80 6.00
CA SER A 65 1.40 -1.57 6.71
C SER A 65 0.65 -0.59 5.81
N LEU A 66 -0.67 -0.73 5.80
CA LEU A 66 -1.61 0.30 5.38
C LEU A 66 -2.69 0.43 6.45
N LYS A 67 -2.83 1.63 7.00
CA LYS A 67 -3.92 1.99 7.90
C LYS A 67 -4.51 3.28 7.38
N PHE A 68 -5.83 3.42 7.42
CA PHE A 68 -6.47 4.65 7.03
C PHE A 68 -7.65 4.95 7.94
N ASN A 69 -7.87 6.23 8.20
CA ASN A 69 -9.01 6.74 8.96
C ASN A 69 -9.70 7.83 8.14
N TYR A 70 -11.02 7.90 8.23
CA TYR A 70 -11.83 8.94 7.62
C TYR A 70 -12.39 9.87 8.69
N ASP A 71 -12.10 11.16 8.56
CA ASP A 71 -12.55 12.20 9.51
C ASP A 71 -13.70 13.05 8.90
N GLY A 72 -14.47 12.53 7.95
CA GLY A 72 -15.61 13.24 7.33
C GLY A 72 -15.25 14.22 6.19
N TYR A 73 -14.01 14.72 6.15
CA TYR A 73 -13.51 15.61 5.08
C TYR A 73 -12.18 15.15 4.48
N LYS A 74 -11.40 14.39 5.26
CA LYS A 74 -10.07 13.92 4.87
C LYS A 74 -9.94 12.44 5.15
N ILE A 75 -9.23 11.74 4.25
CA ILE A 75 -8.77 10.36 4.48
C ILE A 75 -7.29 10.46 4.87
N LYS A 76 -6.99 10.08 6.12
CA LYS A 76 -5.61 9.97 6.61
C LYS A 76 -5.09 8.58 6.28
N VAL A 77 -4.18 8.48 5.32
CA VAL A 77 -3.54 7.21 4.93
C VAL A 77 -2.14 7.14 5.55
N LEU A 78 -1.90 6.12 6.36
CA LEU A 78 -0.60 5.81 6.96
C LEU A 78 -0.04 4.57 6.27
N SER A 79 1.18 4.68 5.73
CA SER A 79 1.78 3.60 4.98
C SER A 79 3.28 3.39 5.28
N GLY A 80 3.68 2.13 5.40
CA GLY A 80 5.07 1.72 5.58
C GLY A 80 5.60 1.77 7.02
N ILE A 81 6.84 1.30 7.19
CA ILE A 81 7.57 1.33 8.47
C ILE A 81 7.76 2.78 8.97
N ARG A 82 8.05 3.70 8.05
CA ARG A 82 8.26 5.13 8.36
C ARG A 82 6.95 5.88 8.67
N ARG A 83 5.81 5.19 8.73
CA ARG A 83 4.47 5.75 8.99
C ARG A 83 4.20 7.01 8.16
N GLU A 84 4.57 6.96 6.89
CA GLU A 84 4.42 8.11 6.01
C GLU A 84 2.93 8.40 5.84
N GLN A 85 2.53 9.60 6.25
CA GLN A 85 1.14 10.03 6.24
C GLN A 85 0.82 10.79 4.95
N VAL A 86 -0.31 10.46 4.34
CA VAL A 86 -0.93 11.21 3.25
C VAL A 86 -2.34 11.60 3.70
N ASN A 87 -2.59 12.90 3.82
CA ASN A 87 -3.91 13.43 4.15
C ASN A 87 -4.64 13.79 2.86
N ILE A 88 -5.39 12.83 2.33
CA ILE A 88 -6.16 13.01 1.10
C ILE A 88 -7.35 13.90 1.43
N THR A 89 -7.43 15.06 0.79
CA THR A 89 -8.58 15.97 0.92
C THR A 89 -9.53 15.70 -0.23
N CYS A 90 -10.68 15.07 0.04
CA CYS A 90 -11.51 14.48 -1.02
C CYS A 90 -12.04 15.49 -2.04
N ASN A 91 -12.39 16.71 -1.60
CA ASN A 91 -12.87 17.77 -2.49
C ASN A 91 -11.82 18.25 -3.52
N ARG A 92 -10.57 17.86 -3.34
CA ARG A 92 -9.43 18.26 -4.16
C ARG A 92 -8.94 17.13 -5.07
N VAL A 93 -9.43 15.91 -4.87
CA VAL A 93 -9.09 14.77 -5.72
C VAL A 93 -9.89 14.90 -7.02
N VAL A 94 -9.18 14.88 -8.15
CA VAL A 94 -9.77 15.05 -9.48
C VAL A 94 -9.85 13.71 -10.21
N PHE A 95 -8.87 12.83 -10.00
CA PHE A 95 -8.80 11.57 -10.72
C PHE A 95 -8.20 10.45 -9.85
N VAL A 96 -8.78 9.25 -9.99
CA VAL A 96 -8.39 8.03 -9.29
C VAL A 96 -8.29 6.87 -10.27
N HIS A 97 -7.13 6.23 -10.32
CA HIS A 97 -6.87 5.05 -11.15
C HIS A 97 -6.30 3.90 -10.32
N ALA A 98 -6.68 2.67 -10.68
CA ALA A 98 -6.11 1.45 -10.13
C ALA A 98 -5.32 0.73 -11.23
N GLU A 99 -4.04 0.48 -11.00
CA GLU A 99 -3.16 -0.19 -11.96
C GLU A 99 -2.63 -1.50 -11.39
N ASP A 100 -2.89 -2.60 -12.09
CA ASP A 100 -2.45 -3.93 -11.65
C ASP A 100 -0.92 -4.12 -11.76
N VAL A 101 -0.36 -4.81 -10.77
CA VAL A 101 1.06 -5.17 -10.78
C VAL A 101 1.25 -6.41 -11.65
N LYS A 102 1.77 -6.21 -12.87
CA LYS A 102 1.96 -7.28 -13.87
C LYS A 102 2.81 -8.49 -13.43
N SER A 103 3.51 -8.39 -12.29
CA SER A 103 4.49 -9.38 -11.82
C SER A 103 4.11 -10.06 -10.50
N SER A 104 2.91 -9.86 -9.96
CA SER A 104 2.52 -10.47 -8.68
C SER A 104 1.65 -11.72 -8.88
N ILE A 105 2.08 -12.83 -8.27
CA ILE A 105 1.30 -14.08 -8.16
C ILE A 105 -0.01 -13.85 -7.38
N GLU A 106 -0.02 -12.84 -6.50
CA GLU A 106 -1.19 -12.35 -5.79
C GLU A 106 -1.81 -11.16 -6.55
N LYS A 107 -3.15 -11.03 -6.56
CA LYS A 107 -3.84 -9.83 -7.07
C LYS A 107 -3.41 -8.61 -6.25
N ASP A 108 -2.49 -7.82 -6.79
CA ASP A 108 -2.01 -6.59 -6.18
C ASP A 108 -2.03 -5.47 -7.22
N PHE A 109 -2.35 -4.25 -6.77
CA PHE A 109 -2.51 -3.09 -7.66
C PHE A 109 -2.10 -1.80 -6.97
N PHE A 110 -1.69 -0.78 -7.69
CA PHE A 110 -1.37 0.53 -7.12
C PHE A 110 -2.54 1.50 -7.33
N ILE A 111 -2.79 2.36 -6.35
CA ILE A 111 -3.77 3.45 -6.50
C ILE A 111 -3.00 4.71 -6.89
N VAL A 112 -3.31 5.27 -8.05
CA VAL A 112 -2.80 6.56 -8.52
C VAL A 112 -3.88 7.61 -8.27
N LEU A 113 -3.52 8.67 -7.56
CA LEU A 113 -4.39 9.80 -7.27
C LEU A 113 -3.81 11.06 -7.90
N ILE A 114 -4.66 11.84 -8.56
CA ILE A 114 -4.34 13.19 -9.02
C ILE A 114 -5.25 14.19 -8.30
N SER A 115 -4.66 15.29 -7.85
CA SER A 115 -5.37 16.41 -7.23
C SER A 115 -5.00 17.75 -7.87
N ASP A 116 -5.88 18.72 -7.69
CA ASP A 116 -5.69 20.14 -8.05
C ASP A 116 -4.84 20.92 -7.03
N SER A 117 -4.43 20.28 -5.93
CA SER A 117 -3.74 20.92 -4.82
C SER A 117 -2.85 19.95 -4.05
N LYS A 118 -1.75 20.48 -3.50
CA LYS A 118 -0.77 19.67 -2.79
C LYS A 118 -1.27 19.28 -1.40
N PHE A 119 -1.39 17.98 -1.13
CA PHE A 119 -1.65 17.47 0.21
C PHE A 119 -0.43 17.60 1.11
N ARG A 120 -0.67 17.64 2.43
CA ARG A 120 0.40 17.66 3.46
C ARG A 120 1.09 16.30 3.54
N SER A 121 1.92 15.98 2.55
CA SER A 121 2.74 14.76 2.48
C SER A 121 3.96 14.93 1.58
N LYS A 122 5.06 14.27 1.94
CA LYS A 122 6.27 14.19 1.09
C LYS A 122 6.05 13.37 -0.19
N LYS A 123 5.02 12.52 -0.21
CA LYS A 123 4.67 11.69 -1.37
C LYS A 123 3.86 12.42 -2.43
N MET A 124 3.37 13.61 -2.11
CA MET A 124 2.62 14.44 -3.03
C MET A 124 3.60 15.21 -3.90
N LEU A 125 3.71 14.80 -5.16
CA LEU A 125 4.68 15.37 -6.10
C LEU A 125 3.94 16.12 -7.22
N PRO A 126 4.51 17.22 -7.74
CA PRO A 126 3.96 17.85 -8.94
C PRO A 126 4.07 16.88 -10.12
N ILE A 127 3.08 16.90 -11.00
CA ILE A 127 3.12 16.09 -12.22
C ILE A 127 4.32 16.50 -13.07
N ASN A 128 5.13 15.53 -13.45
CA ASN A 128 6.35 15.71 -14.24
C ASN A 128 6.39 14.76 -15.44
N GLU A 129 7.29 15.00 -16.38
CA GLU A 129 7.42 14.15 -17.57
C GLU A 129 7.68 12.68 -17.23
N LYS A 130 8.44 12.42 -16.16
CA LYS A 130 8.74 11.06 -15.70
C LYS A 130 7.45 10.31 -15.31
N PHE A 131 6.55 10.97 -14.59
CA PHE A 131 5.24 10.43 -14.26
C PHE A 131 4.42 10.17 -15.52
N LEU A 132 4.39 11.11 -16.46
CA LEU A 132 3.62 10.98 -17.69
C LEU A 132 4.09 9.81 -18.58
N LYS A 133 5.42 9.57 -18.61
CA LYS A 133 6.01 8.43 -19.33
C LYS A 133 5.72 7.09 -18.63
N MET A 134 5.78 7.08 -17.30
CA MET A 134 5.62 5.86 -16.49
C MET A 134 4.16 5.42 -16.34
N TYR A 135 3.22 6.36 -16.35
CA TYR A 135 1.79 6.13 -16.16
C TYR A 135 0.98 6.70 -17.33
N PRO A 136 1.01 6.06 -18.52
CA PRO A 136 0.44 6.62 -19.74
C PRO A 136 -1.08 6.83 -19.66
N TYR A 137 -1.79 5.96 -18.92
CA TYR A 137 -3.23 6.10 -18.72
C TYR A 137 -3.57 7.35 -17.87
N ALA A 138 -2.85 7.56 -16.77
CA ALA A 138 -2.96 8.78 -15.97
C ALA A 138 -2.53 10.03 -16.77
N ALA A 139 -1.54 9.91 -17.65
CA ALA A 139 -1.09 10.99 -18.53
C ALA A 139 -2.18 11.42 -19.53
N PHE A 140 -2.92 10.47 -20.09
CA PHE A 140 -4.04 10.75 -21.00
C PHE A 140 -5.13 11.58 -20.31
N TYR A 141 -5.54 11.18 -19.11
CA TYR A 141 -6.52 11.94 -18.33
C TYR A 141 -5.98 13.30 -17.87
N TYR A 142 -4.73 13.36 -17.43
CA TYR A 142 -4.08 14.61 -17.07
C TYR A 142 -4.10 15.62 -18.24
N LYS A 143 -3.77 15.18 -19.46
CA LYS A 143 -3.82 16.05 -20.65
C LYS A 143 -5.21 16.63 -20.88
N LYS A 144 -6.28 15.83 -20.77
CA LYS A 144 -7.66 16.30 -20.89
C LYS A 144 -8.00 17.38 -19.85
N ILE A 145 -7.64 17.13 -18.60
CA ILE A 145 -7.92 18.05 -17.49
C ILE A 145 -7.11 19.34 -17.63
N LYS A 146 -5.86 19.26 -18.07
CA LYS A 146 -4.97 20.40 -18.27
C LYS A 146 -5.41 21.29 -19.43
N ILE A 147 -6.01 20.72 -20.49
CA ILE A 147 -6.63 21.51 -21.57
C ILE A 147 -7.80 22.35 -21.04
N LEU A 148 -8.62 21.77 -20.16
CA LEU A 148 -9.78 22.46 -19.56
C LEU A 148 -9.36 23.55 -18.56
N ASN A 149 -8.22 23.37 -17.88
CA ASN A 149 -7.72 24.30 -16.86
C ASN A 149 -6.19 24.48 -17.02
N PRO A 150 -5.73 25.26 -18.00
CA PRO A 150 -4.31 25.39 -18.30
C PRO A 150 -3.51 26.03 -17.17
N GLU A 151 -4.11 26.92 -16.39
CA GLU A 151 -3.43 27.63 -15.30
C GLU A 151 -3.25 26.79 -14.03
N LYS A 152 -4.05 25.74 -13.83
CA LYS A 152 -3.99 24.96 -12.59
C LYS A 152 -2.78 24.03 -12.55
N GLU A 153 -2.13 24.01 -11.40
CA GLU A 153 -1.13 23.00 -11.08
C GLU A 153 -1.79 21.72 -10.57
N TYR A 154 -1.20 20.59 -10.94
CA TYR A 154 -1.70 19.28 -10.53
C TYR A 154 -0.61 18.48 -9.86
N PHE A 155 -1.02 17.73 -8.86
CA PHE A 155 -0.15 16.91 -8.04
C PHE A 155 -0.62 15.46 -8.10
N PHE A 156 0.31 14.53 -7.94
CA PHE A 156 0.00 13.12 -7.88
C PHE A 156 0.58 12.47 -6.62
N THR A 157 -0.06 11.38 -6.20
CA THR A 157 0.47 10.46 -5.20
C THR A 157 0.11 9.04 -5.59
N ILE A 158 0.97 8.09 -5.23
CA ILE A 158 0.81 6.67 -5.57
C ILE A 158 0.85 5.85 -4.29
N ILE A 159 -0.22 5.10 -4.04
CA ILE A 159 -0.35 4.23 -2.89
C ILE A 159 0.00 2.82 -3.33
N LYS A 160 1.24 2.41 -3.02
CA LYS A 160 1.78 1.12 -3.46
C LYS A 160 1.59 -0.02 -2.44
N ARG A 161 1.70 0.30 -1.15
CA ARG A 161 1.72 -0.68 -0.05
C ARG A 161 0.30 -0.96 0.48
N GLY A 162 0.15 -2.04 1.24
CA GLY A 162 -1.10 -2.40 1.91
C GLY A 162 -1.77 -3.68 1.40
N LYS A 163 -1.26 -4.28 0.32
CA LYS A 163 -1.86 -5.47 -0.31
C LYS A 163 -3.38 -5.32 -0.44
N LEU A 164 -4.16 -6.26 0.10
CA LEU A 164 -5.61 -6.30 0.00
C LEU A 164 -6.32 -5.13 0.71
N TYR A 165 -5.67 -4.47 1.69
CA TYR A 165 -6.25 -3.26 2.32
C TYR A 165 -6.43 -2.11 1.32
N LYS A 166 -5.79 -2.16 0.14
CA LYS A 166 -6.01 -1.19 -0.94
C LYS A 166 -7.43 -1.25 -1.49
N TYR A 167 -8.09 -2.41 -1.49
CA TYR A 167 -9.49 -2.54 -1.90
C TYR A 167 -10.42 -1.75 -0.96
N GLU A 168 -10.23 -1.92 0.34
CA GLU A 168 -11.00 -1.20 1.37
C GLU A 168 -10.73 0.32 1.32
N LEU A 169 -9.47 0.71 1.12
CA LEU A 169 -9.10 2.10 0.94
C LEU A 169 -9.76 2.70 -0.33
N LEU A 170 -9.72 1.99 -1.45
CA LEU A 170 -10.28 2.45 -2.71
C LEU A 170 -11.80 2.64 -2.62
N ASP A 171 -12.51 1.73 -1.94
CA ASP A 171 -13.94 1.88 -1.65
C ASP A 171 -14.24 3.12 -0.79
N ASN A 172 -13.42 3.40 0.22
CA ASN A 172 -13.57 4.60 1.04
C ASN A 172 -13.28 5.88 0.26
N ILE A 173 -12.28 5.87 -0.62
CA ILE A 173 -12.01 6.99 -1.54
C ILE A 173 -13.22 7.21 -2.46
N TYR A 174 -13.82 6.15 -3.00
CA TYR A 174 -15.01 6.25 -3.85
C TYR A 174 -16.22 6.83 -3.11
N LYS A 175 -16.46 6.40 -1.87
CA LYS A 175 -17.57 6.92 -1.03
C LYS A 175 -17.39 8.39 -0.66
N SER A 176 -16.14 8.80 -0.42
CA SER A 176 -15.85 10.11 0.18
C SER A 176 -15.50 11.17 -0.86
N CYS A 177 -14.84 10.80 -1.95
CA CYS A 177 -14.34 11.71 -2.97
C CYS A 177 -15.30 11.75 -4.17
N VAL A 178 -16.51 12.27 -3.94
CA VAL A 178 -17.65 12.22 -4.89
C VAL A 178 -17.37 12.94 -6.21
N TYR A 179 -16.57 14.01 -6.20
CA TYR A 179 -16.26 14.80 -7.40
C TYR A 179 -15.09 14.24 -8.23
N ALA A 180 -14.45 13.16 -7.78
CA ALA A 180 -13.33 12.58 -8.49
C ALA A 180 -13.80 11.68 -9.63
N ILE A 181 -13.06 11.71 -10.74
CA ILE A 181 -13.28 10.79 -11.87
C ILE A 181 -12.55 9.47 -11.57
N PHE A 182 -13.28 8.36 -11.64
CA PHE A 182 -12.73 7.01 -11.45
C PHE A 182 -12.61 6.32 -12.80
N THR A 183 -11.52 5.57 -13.00
CA THR A 183 -11.34 4.75 -14.20
C THR A 183 -12.13 3.45 -14.10
N ASP A 184 -12.38 2.81 -15.23
CA ASP A 184 -13.10 1.53 -15.27
C ASP A 184 -12.38 0.46 -14.44
N GLU A 185 -11.05 0.44 -14.46
CA GLU A 185 -10.25 -0.49 -13.65
C GLU A 185 -10.44 -0.23 -12.15
N ALA A 186 -10.48 1.05 -11.72
CA ALA A 186 -10.76 1.41 -10.34
C ALA A 186 -12.18 0.97 -9.93
N ILE A 187 -13.17 1.21 -10.79
CA ILE A 187 -14.56 0.81 -10.57
C ILE A 187 -14.68 -0.71 -10.48
N GLU A 188 -13.97 -1.46 -11.32
CA GLU A 188 -13.97 -2.92 -11.31
C GLU A 188 -13.44 -3.46 -9.97
N LYS A 189 -12.32 -2.93 -9.45
CA LYS A 189 -11.80 -3.33 -8.13
C LYS A 189 -12.77 -2.98 -6.99
N ILE A 190 -13.47 -1.85 -7.08
CA ILE A 190 -14.51 -1.46 -6.11
C ILE A 190 -15.68 -2.45 -6.17
N LYS A 191 -16.13 -2.82 -7.37
CA LYS A 191 -17.17 -3.84 -7.56
C LYS A 191 -16.73 -5.21 -7.05
N GLU A 192 -15.49 -5.62 -7.31
CA GLU A 192 -14.91 -6.85 -6.75
C GLU A 192 -14.98 -6.85 -5.22
N TYR A 193 -14.70 -5.71 -4.58
CA TYR A 193 -14.82 -5.55 -3.13
C TYR A 193 -16.28 -5.53 -2.63
N ARG A 194 -17.21 -4.89 -3.37
CA ARG A 194 -18.60 -4.65 -2.94
C ARG A 194 -19.60 -5.75 -3.27
N ASN A 195 -19.46 -6.40 -4.43
CA ASN A 195 -20.37 -7.48 -4.83
C ASN A 195 -20.35 -8.63 -3.81
N GLU A 196 -19.32 -8.69 -2.99
CA GLU A 196 -19.17 -9.64 -1.90
C GLU A 196 -19.79 -9.17 -0.57
N LEU A 197 -20.17 -7.90 -0.43
CA LEU A 197 -20.93 -7.37 0.72
C LEU A 197 -22.44 -7.65 0.61
N HIS A 198 -22.96 -7.86 -0.60
CA HIS A 198 -24.39 -8.10 -0.86
C HIS A 198 -24.79 -9.59 -0.82
N ILE A 199 -23.85 -10.49 -0.51
CA ILE A 199 -24.09 -11.96 -0.38
C ILE A 199 -24.04 -12.39 1.11
N GLN A 200 -24.08 -11.43 2.05
CA GLN A 200 -24.26 -11.67 3.50
C GLN A 200 -25.65 -11.25 3.92
#